data_AF-A0A941LN13-F1
#
_entry.id   AF-A0A941LN13-F1
#
_cell.length_a   1.000
_cell.length_b   1.000
_cell.length_c   1.000
_cell.angle_alpha   90.00
_cell.angle_beta   90.00
_cell.angle_gamma   90.00
#
_symmetry.space_group_name_H-M   'P 1'
#
loop_
_entity.id
_entity.type
_entity.pdbx_description
1 polymer ?
#
loop_
_entity_poly.entity_id
_entity_poly.type
_entity_poly.pdbx_seq_one_letter_code
_entity_poly.pdbx_strand_id
1 'polypeptide(L)'
;MKMTAFDLQLNPANPGFSFHKLDKAKDKNFWSVRVSSDIRLIVHRTPGSLLLCYVDHHDKAYDWAERRKLETHPKTGAAQIVEIRETIHEIVVPKYIETLKPLPASAKKPLFEKVSDEELLSYGVPAEWMKDVRQATDDTLLALADHLPGEAAEALLELATGGKPRIPQPVPTVGSPFDHPDAQRRFRVMGNVEELGRALEFPWDKWTIFLHPEQRQWVERDYVGPVRVSGSAGTGKTIVALHRAAFLARTNPDARVLLATFSDTLAHALHVKLRRLVGNEPRLGERIDVHSLNALGLRLHKSLLGPVKLAIRSDVRDLLRGASKSVGGHKFSLNFLLTEWEQVVDAWQLDSWEAYRDVARLGRKTRLPEAQRAVLWSIFEKVRGGLKERGVMTQAAVFTAVAAVIAKNKNRPFDFAVVDEAQDLNVSHLRFFAALGMGRPNGLFFAGDLGQRIFQQPFSWKALGVDIRGRSRTLRVNYRTSHQIRMQADRLLGPEVSDADGNTDDRRDTVSVFNGPPPLIQVLKTEKEETETVSAWLLDLLHNLMVLCLCCSRLRSG
;
A
#
# COMPACT_ATOMS: atom_id res chain seq x y z
N MET A 1 10.04 22.18 18.96
CA MET A 1 8.73 22.01 18.30
C MET A 1 7.79 21.11 19.11
N LYS A 2 8.06 19.80 19.24
CA LYS A 2 7.16 18.86 19.94
C LYS A 2 6.85 19.26 21.40
N MET A 3 7.85 19.66 22.19
CA MET A 3 7.62 20.12 23.58
C MET A 3 6.82 21.43 23.65
N THR A 4 7.11 22.40 22.80
CA THR A 4 6.37 23.68 22.75
C THR A 4 4.90 23.50 22.40
N ALA A 5 4.58 22.62 21.44
CA ALA A 5 3.20 22.28 21.09
C ALA A 5 2.46 21.55 22.23
N PHE A 6 3.18 20.74 23.01
CA PHE A 6 2.66 20.03 24.19
C PHE A 6 2.36 20.99 25.35
N ASP A 7 3.29 21.87 25.70
CA ASP A 7 3.12 22.84 26.78
C ASP A 7 1.97 23.84 26.50
N LEU A 8 1.78 24.22 25.23
CA LEU A 8 0.68 25.07 24.76
C LEU A 8 -0.70 24.43 24.89
N GLN A 9 -0.81 23.12 24.69
CA GLN A 9 -2.07 22.39 24.82
C GLN A 9 -2.37 21.99 26.29
N LEU A 10 -1.34 21.80 27.12
CA LEU A 10 -1.45 21.51 28.54
C LEU A 10 -1.80 22.74 29.40
N ASN A 11 -1.15 23.87 29.12
CA ASN A 11 -1.38 25.12 29.83
C ASN A 11 -1.29 26.31 28.86
N PRO A 12 -2.39 26.65 28.17
CA PRO A 12 -2.46 27.77 27.23
C PRO A 12 -2.16 29.13 27.89
N ALA A 13 -2.17 29.22 29.23
CA ALA A 13 -1.94 30.42 30.03
C ALA A 13 -0.53 30.48 30.64
N ASN A 14 0.39 29.59 30.26
CA ASN A 14 1.74 29.56 30.80
C ASN A 14 2.52 30.85 30.40
N PRO A 15 3.05 31.64 31.35
CA PRO A 15 3.71 32.95 31.07
C PRO A 15 4.96 32.87 30.18
N GLY A 16 5.52 31.68 29.95
CA GLY A 16 6.71 31.45 29.12
C GLY A 16 6.45 31.45 27.60
N PHE A 17 5.19 31.45 27.14
CA PHE A 17 4.86 31.51 25.71
C PHE A 17 4.40 32.91 25.31
N SER A 18 5.24 33.64 24.57
CA SER A 18 4.85 34.89 23.93
C SER A 18 3.93 34.58 22.74
N PHE A 19 2.61 34.66 22.98
CA PHE A 19 1.62 34.70 21.90
C PHE A 19 1.70 36.06 21.21
N HIS A 20 2.00 36.04 19.92
CA HIS A 20 2.01 37.21 19.07
C HIS A 20 0.77 37.18 18.18
N LYS A 21 -0.09 38.20 18.31
CA LYS A 21 -1.20 38.37 17.39
C LYS A 21 -0.66 38.72 16.01
N LEU A 22 -1.23 38.13 14.97
CA LEU A 22 -0.86 38.44 13.59
C LEU A 22 -1.74 39.57 13.08
N ASP A 23 -1.18 40.77 12.98
CA ASP A 23 -1.95 41.97 12.60
C ASP A 23 -2.40 41.96 11.13
N LYS A 24 -1.64 41.27 10.27
CA LYS A 24 -1.92 41.13 8.83
C LYS A 24 -2.76 39.90 8.47
N ALA A 25 -3.05 39.02 9.44
CA ALA A 25 -3.86 37.84 9.18
C ALA A 25 -5.32 38.23 8.93
N LYS A 26 -5.89 37.75 7.82
CA LYS A 26 -7.30 37.97 7.49
C LYS A 26 -8.22 37.31 8.51
N ASP A 27 -7.80 36.17 9.08
CA ASP A 27 -8.45 35.56 10.23
C ASP A 27 -7.89 36.11 11.55
N LYS A 28 -8.72 36.87 12.27
CA LYS A 28 -8.35 37.55 13.52
C LYS A 28 -8.04 36.58 14.68
N ASN A 29 -8.39 35.31 14.52
CA ASN A 29 -8.16 34.28 15.51
C ASN A 29 -6.82 33.54 15.27
N PHE A 30 -6.04 33.89 14.25
CA PHE A 30 -4.68 33.36 14.13
C PHE A 30 -3.67 34.12 15.00
N TRP A 31 -2.87 33.33 15.71
CA TRP A 31 -1.79 33.79 16.58
C TRP A 31 -0.53 32.99 16.27
N SER A 32 0.62 33.61 16.48
CA SER A 32 1.93 32.98 16.36
C SER A 32 2.53 32.73 17.73
N VAL A 33 3.11 31.56 17.92
CA VAL A 33 3.85 31.20 19.12
C VAL A 33 5.30 30.90 18.76
N ARG A 34 6.22 31.51 19.52
CA ARG A 34 7.65 31.32 19.32
C ARG A 34 8.09 29.96 19.85
N VAL A 35 8.67 29.14 18.97
CA VAL A 35 9.23 27.82 19.31
C VAL A 35 10.74 27.89 19.49
N SER A 36 11.44 28.69 18.67
CA SER A 36 12.86 29.00 18.76
C SER A 36 13.13 30.41 18.21
N SER A 37 14.39 30.81 17.99
CA SER A 37 14.71 32.07 17.30
C SER A 37 14.07 32.14 15.90
N ASP A 38 14.14 31.03 15.16
CA ASP A 38 13.79 30.96 13.74
C ASP A 38 12.43 30.27 13.46
N ILE A 39 11.96 29.38 14.34
CA ILE A 39 10.71 28.64 14.10
C ILE A 39 9.51 29.30 14.79
N ARG A 40 8.38 29.33 14.09
CA ARG A 40 7.08 29.83 14.57
C ARG A 40 5.98 28.80 14.38
N LEU A 41 5.09 28.71 15.36
CA LEU A 41 3.91 27.85 15.36
C LEU A 41 2.67 28.73 15.23
N ILE A 42 1.89 28.55 14.17
CA ILE A 42 0.62 29.24 13.96
C ILE A 42 -0.49 28.44 14.63
N VAL A 43 -1.29 29.13 15.43
CA VAL A 43 -2.41 28.58 16.17
C VAL A 43 -3.68 29.40 15.92
N HIS A 44 -4.82 28.75 15.82
CA HIS A 44 -6.13 29.39 15.80
C HIS A 44 -6.74 29.34 17.20
N ARG A 45 -6.97 30.51 17.82
CA ARG A 45 -7.39 30.65 19.21
C ARG A 45 -8.75 31.37 19.30
N THR A 46 -9.72 30.71 19.93
CA THR A 46 -11.01 31.29 20.32
C THR A 46 -11.21 31.14 21.85
N PRO A 47 -12.21 31.80 22.47
CA PRO A 47 -12.42 31.71 23.92
C PRO A 47 -12.60 30.30 24.48
N GLY A 48 -12.97 29.32 23.65
CA GLY A 48 -13.19 27.91 24.04
C GLY A 48 -12.35 26.88 23.30
N SER A 49 -11.41 27.28 22.42
CA SER A 49 -10.58 26.32 21.67
C SER A 49 -9.23 26.89 21.26
N LEU A 50 -8.20 26.01 21.25
CA LEU A 50 -6.87 26.30 20.73
C LEU A 50 -6.49 25.20 19.73
N LEU A 51 -6.41 25.55 18.45
CA LEU A 51 -6.05 24.65 17.37
C LEU A 51 -4.64 24.96 16.89
N LEU A 52 -3.79 23.95 16.77
CA LEU A 52 -2.47 24.09 16.13
C LEU A 52 -2.65 23.94 14.61
N CYS A 53 -2.20 24.92 13.84
CA CYS A 53 -2.54 25.02 12.42
C CYS A 53 -1.34 24.80 11.50
N TYR A 54 -0.19 25.40 11.81
CA TYR A 54 0.98 25.34 10.92
C TYR A 54 2.29 25.59 11.67
N VAL A 55 3.41 25.07 11.18
CA VAL A 55 4.74 25.35 11.71
C VAL A 55 5.73 25.57 10.57
N ASP A 56 6.56 26.61 10.68
CA ASP A 56 7.64 26.86 9.72
C ASP A 56 8.63 27.87 10.29
N HIS A 57 9.64 28.22 9.50
CA HIS A 57 10.46 29.40 9.68
C HIS A 57 9.59 30.66 9.73
N HIS A 58 10.06 31.65 10.49
CA HIS A 58 9.31 32.85 10.85
C HIS A 58 8.49 33.44 9.70
N ASP A 59 9.15 33.82 8.61
CA ASP A 59 8.50 34.54 7.51
C ASP A 59 7.48 33.65 6.80
N LYS A 60 7.84 32.39 6.53
CA LYS A 60 6.94 31.43 5.87
C LYS A 60 5.71 31.10 6.71
N ALA A 61 5.87 31.01 8.03
CA ALA A 61 4.76 30.75 8.94
C ALA A 61 3.78 31.93 8.97
N TYR A 62 4.30 33.16 8.93
CA TYR A 62 3.48 34.37 8.88
C TYR A 62 2.77 34.50 7.53
N ASP A 63 3.51 34.33 6.43
CA ASP A 63 2.96 34.33 5.07
C ASP A 63 1.83 33.30 4.91
N TRP A 64 2.00 32.11 5.48
CA TRP A 64 0.99 31.06 5.48
C TRP A 64 -0.30 31.52 6.18
N ALA A 65 -0.17 32.12 7.36
CA ALA A 65 -1.30 32.56 8.18
C ALA A 65 -2.01 33.78 7.59
N GLU A 66 -1.26 34.69 6.97
CA GLU A 66 -1.80 35.90 6.33
C GLU A 66 -2.73 35.57 5.17
N ARG A 67 -2.42 34.49 4.44
CA ARG A 67 -3.16 34.08 3.24
C ARG A 67 -4.28 33.08 3.53
N ARG A 68 -4.58 32.74 4.78
CA ARG A 68 -5.55 31.67 5.08
C ARG A 68 -6.58 32.09 6.14
N LYS A 69 -7.72 31.39 6.18
CA LYS A 69 -8.72 31.46 7.25
C LYS A 69 -9.30 30.11 7.58
N LEU A 70 -9.78 29.94 8.81
CA LEU A 70 -10.53 28.77 9.22
C LEU A 70 -12.05 29.05 9.08
N GLU A 71 -12.75 28.27 8.26
CA GLU A 71 -14.19 28.42 8.05
C GLU A 71 -14.92 27.08 8.07
N THR A 72 -16.24 27.13 8.33
CA THR A 72 -17.12 25.96 8.19
C THR A 72 -17.77 26.00 6.81
N HIS A 73 -17.57 24.95 6.03
CA HIS A 73 -18.09 24.89 4.67
C HIS A 73 -19.63 24.87 4.67
N PRO A 74 -20.30 25.74 3.89
CA PRO A 74 -21.75 25.99 4.02
C PRO A 74 -22.63 24.78 3.66
N LYS A 75 -22.16 23.91 2.76
CA LYS A 75 -22.94 22.75 2.28
C LYS A 75 -22.61 21.42 2.99
N THR A 76 -21.33 21.14 3.21
CA THR A 76 -20.88 19.91 3.90
C THR A 76 -20.86 20.05 5.41
N GLY A 77 -20.83 21.28 5.96
CA GLY A 77 -20.73 21.52 7.40
C GLY A 77 -19.35 21.22 8.01
N ALA A 78 -18.35 20.88 7.18
CA ALA A 78 -17.00 20.56 7.64
C ALA A 78 -16.17 21.83 7.89
N ALA A 79 -15.44 21.89 9.01
CA ALA A 79 -14.38 22.89 9.18
C ALA A 79 -13.30 22.73 8.08
N GLN A 80 -12.72 23.81 7.56
CA GLN A 80 -11.70 23.87 6.51
C GLN A 80 -10.77 25.07 6.71
N ILE A 81 -9.47 24.92 6.40
CA ILE A 81 -8.55 26.05 6.24
C ILE A 81 -8.52 26.41 4.76
N VAL A 82 -8.97 27.61 4.41
CA VAL A 82 -9.10 28.08 3.03
C VAL A 82 -8.05 29.15 2.76
N GLU A 83 -7.35 29.05 1.63
CA GLU A 83 -6.43 30.07 1.16
C GLU A 83 -7.20 31.21 0.45
N ILE A 84 -7.03 32.43 0.96
CA ILE A 84 -7.68 33.65 0.50
C ILE A 84 -6.72 34.39 -0.42
N ARG A 85 -7.07 34.52 -1.70
CA ARG A 85 -6.30 35.38 -2.61
C ARG A 85 -6.44 36.85 -2.24
N GLU A 86 -5.32 37.56 -2.27
CA GLU A 86 -5.35 39.00 -2.55
C GLU A 86 -5.35 39.16 -4.07
N THR A 87 -6.19 40.05 -4.58
CA THR A 87 -6.18 40.41 -6.00
C THR A 87 -4.88 41.15 -6.30
N ILE A 88 -3.81 40.42 -6.58
CA ILE A 88 -2.58 41.00 -7.10
C ILE A 88 -2.85 41.34 -8.56
N HIS A 89 -3.05 42.62 -8.85
CA HIS A 89 -2.83 43.12 -10.20
C HIS A 89 -1.37 42.83 -10.55
N GLU A 90 -1.14 41.97 -11.55
CA GLU A 90 0.19 41.75 -12.11
C GLU A 90 0.75 43.10 -12.60
N ILE A 91 1.70 43.65 -11.85
CA ILE A 91 2.62 44.63 -12.41
C ILE A 91 3.51 43.83 -13.35
N VAL A 92 3.25 43.97 -14.65
CA VAL A 92 4.10 43.44 -15.71
C VAL A 92 5.47 44.11 -15.55
N VAL A 93 6.43 43.40 -14.97
CA VAL A 93 7.85 43.76 -15.06
C VAL A 93 8.38 43.05 -16.31
N PRO A 94 8.61 43.76 -17.44
CA PRO A 94 9.14 43.13 -18.63
C PRO A 94 10.61 42.79 -18.38
N LYS A 95 10.90 41.57 -17.93
CA LYS A 95 12.23 40.98 -18.12
C LYS A 95 12.33 40.52 -19.57
N TYR A 96 13.02 41.31 -20.38
CA TYR A 96 13.49 40.89 -21.70
C TYR A 96 14.49 39.75 -21.53
N ILE A 97 14.01 38.51 -21.70
CA ILE A 97 14.82 37.39 -22.15
C ILE A 97 14.27 37.04 -23.53
N GLU A 98 15.09 37.20 -24.56
CA GLU A 98 14.81 36.71 -25.91
C GLU A 98 14.80 35.17 -25.88
N THR A 99 13.63 34.59 -25.63
CA THR A 99 13.34 33.20 -25.96
C THR A 99 12.04 33.15 -26.74
N LEU A 100 12.17 32.70 -27.99
CA LEU A 100 11.15 32.16 -28.91
C LEU A 100 9.69 32.50 -28.57
N LYS A 101 9.06 33.33 -29.42
CA LYS A 101 7.60 33.57 -29.44
C LYS A 101 6.83 32.25 -29.23
N PRO A 102 6.06 32.10 -28.15
CA PRO A 102 5.05 31.05 -28.08
C PRO A 102 3.99 31.33 -29.15
N LEU A 103 3.65 30.33 -29.95
CA LEU A 103 2.41 30.32 -30.72
C LEU A 103 1.22 30.58 -29.77
N PRO A 104 0.15 31.28 -30.19
CA PRO A 104 -1.01 31.47 -29.35
C PRO A 104 -1.58 30.09 -28.98
N ALA A 105 -1.50 29.73 -27.70
CA ALA A 105 -2.11 28.52 -27.19
C ALA A 105 -3.62 28.61 -27.48
N SER A 106 -4.13 27.67 -28.29
CA SER A 106 -5.57 27.44 -28.40
C SER A 106 -6.10 27.26 -26.98
N ALA A 107 -7.01 28.15 -26.53
CA ALA A 107 -7.59 28.09 -25.20
C ALA A 107 -8.29 26.73 -25.04
N LYS A 108 -7.67 25.84 -24.23
CA LYS A 108 -8.23 24.52 -23.92
C LYS A 108 -9.57 24.71 -23.22
N LYS A 109 -10.53 23.82 -23.51
CA LYS A 109 -11.87 23.91 -22.93
C LYS A 109 -11.83 23.69 -21.41
N PRO A 110 -12.62 24.42 -20.62
CA PRO A 110 -12.75 24.15 -19.19
C PRO A 110 -13.31 22.75 -18.91
N LEU A 111 -12.78 22.09 -17.88
CA LEU A 111 -13.07 20.68 -17.57
C LEU A 111 -14.46 20.47 -16.97
N PHE A 112 -14.99 21.46 -16.26
CA PHE A 112 -16.20 21.32 -15.46
C PHE A 112 -17.40 22.08 -16.04
N GLU A 113 -17.43 22.37 -17.35
CA GLU A 113 -18.57 23.02 -18.01
C GLU A 113 -19.91 22.30 -17.76
N LYS A 114 -19.87 20.96 -17.65
CA LYS A 114 -21.04 20.10 -17.51
C LYS A 114 -21.45 19.82 -16.06
N VAL A 115 -20.69 20.30 -15.08
CA VAL A 115 -20.96 20.09 -13.64
C VAL A 115 -21.60 21.36 -13.09
N SER A 116 -22.67 21.24 -12.31
CA SER A 116 -23.33 22.39 -11.70
C SER A 116 -22.53 22.97 -10.52
N ASP A 117 -22.70 24.26 -10.23
CA ASP A 117 -22.04 24.87 -9.05
C ASP A 117 -22.50 24.19 -7.75
N GLU A 118 -23.75 23.76 -7.73
CA GLU A 118 -24.34 23.07 -6.62
C GLU A 118 -23.69 21.69 -6.37
N GLU A 119 -23.33 20.97 -7.43
CA GLU A 119 -22.57 19.72 -7.34
C GLU A 119 -21.13 19.97 -6.89
N LEU A 120 -20.44 20.97 -7.43
CA LEU A 120 -19.07 21.32 -7.02
C LEU A 120 -19.00 21.68 -5.53
N LEU A 121 -19.95 22.47 -5.03
CA LEU A 121 -20.08 22.76 -3.60
C LEU A 121 -20.38 21.50 -2.76
N SER A 122 -21.10 20.52 -3.32
CA SER A 122 -21.38 19.26 -2.61
C SER A 122 -20.13 18.40 -2.42
N TYR A 123 -19.12 18.58 -3.26
CA TYR A 123 -17.80 17.95 -3.14
C TYR A 123 -16.84 18.70 -2.20
N GLY A 124 -17.30 19.78 -1.55
CA GLY A 124 -16.49 20.53 -0.58
C GLY A 124 -15.59 21.62 -1.19
N VAL A 125 -15.79 21.97 -2.46
CA VAL A 125 -15.08 23.07 -3.13
C VAL A 125 -15.43 24.41 -2.45
N PRO A 126 -14.46 25.14 -1.89
CA PRO A 126 -14.73 26.44 -1.27
C PRO A 126 -15.28 27.44 -2.28
N ALA A 127 -16.27 28.23 -1.86
CA ALA A 127 -16.90 29.27 -2.68
C ALA A 127 -15.87 30.24 -3.31
N GLU A 128 -14.78 30.51 -2.61
CA GLU A 128 -13.71 31.43 -3.01
C GLU A 128 -12.91 30.94 -4.22
N TRP A 129 -12.88 29.63 -4.46
CA TRP A 129 -12.16 28.99 -5.56
C TRP A 129 -13.06 28.56 -6.71
N MET A 130 -14.39 28.77 -6.61
CA MET A 130 -15.37 28.35 -7.62
C MET A 130 -15.09 28.93 -9.01
N LYS A 131 -14.64 30.19 -9.07
CA LYS A 131 -14.32 30.86 -10.34
C LYS A 131 -13.12 30.22 -11.03
N ASP A 132 -12.06 29.92 -10.28
CA ASP A 132 -10.85 29.26 -10.79
C ASP A 132 -11.14 27.80 -11.19
N VAL A 133 -11.96 27.08 -10.41
CA VAL A 133 -12.44 25.74 -10.78
C VAL A 133 -13.22 25.78 -12.09
N ARG A 134 -14.13 26.75 -12.27
CA ARG A 134 -14.87 26.92 -13.54
C ARG A 134 -13.99 27.19 -14.76
N GLN A 135 -12.81 27.77 -14.55
CA GLN A 135 -11.83 28.07 -15.60
C GLN A 135 -10.72 27.01 -15.71
N ALA A 136 -10.76 25.97 -14.86
CA ALA A 136 -9.75 24.94 -14.82
C ALA A 136 -9.74 24.13 -16.12
N THR A 137 -8.55 23.94 -16.67
CA THR A 137 -8.27 23.13 -17.86
C THR A 137 -7.40 21.94 -17.44
N ASP A 138 -7.15 20.99 -18.35
CA ASP A 138 -6.23 19.88 -18.11
C ASP A 138 -4.85 20.32 -17.59
N ASP A 139 -4.38 21.49 -18.01
CA ASP A 139 -3.06 22.01 -17.65
C ASP A 139 -3.06 22.75 -16.29
N THR A 140 -4.20 23.30 -15.88
CA THR A 140 -4.29 24.19 -14.71
C THR A 140 -4.93 23.53 -13.49
N LEU A 141 -5.69 22.44 -13.67
CA LEU A 141 -6.40 21.76 -12.60
C LEU A 141 -5.48 21.27 -11.48
N LEU A 142 -4.28 20.78 -11.82
CA LEU A 142 -3.35 20.23 -10.85
C LEU A 142 -2.76 21.32 -9.95
N ALA A 143 -2.39 22.46 -10.52
CA ALA A 143 -1.93 23.62 -9.74
C ALA A 143 -3.07 24.17 -8.87
N LEU A 144 -4.30 24.14 -9.36
CA LEU A 144 -5.47 24.53 -8.60
C LEU A 144 -5.73 23.61 -7.40
N ALA A 145 -5.56 22.30 -7.57
CA ALA A 145 -5.78 21.29 -6.53
C ALA A 145 -4.88 21.50 -5.29
N ASP A 146 -3.66 22.01 -5.46
CA ASP A 146 -2.73 22.30 -4.35
C ASP A 146 -3.26 23.37 -3.38
N HIS A 147 -4.22 24.18 -3.81
CA HIS A 147 -4.82 25.24 -3.01
C HIS A 147 -6.18 24.88 -2.40
N LEU A 148 -6.73 23.71 -2.74
CA LEU A 148 -8.05 23.28 -2.32
C LEU A 148 -7.98 22.31 -1.12
N PRO A 149 -9.04 22.24 -0.30
CA PRO A 149 -9.21 21.15 0.65
C PRO A 149 -9.09 19.78 -0.04
N GLY A 150 -8.46 18.80 0.61
CA GLY A 150 -8.11 17.51 0.00
C GLY A 150 -9.28 16.77 -0.63
N GLU A 151 -10.46 16.77 0.00
CA GLU A 151 -11.67 16.13 -0.55
C GLU A 151 -12.18 16.83 -1.83
N ALA A 152 -12.05 18.15 -1.90
CA ALA A 152 -12.44 18.93 -3.06
C ALA A 152 -11.46 18.72 -4.22
N ALA A 153 -10.16 18.71 -3.92
CA ALA A 153 -9.11 18.39 -4.89
C ALA A 153 -9.29 16.98 -5.47
N GLU A 154 -9.52 15.97 -4.62
CA GLU A 154 -9.78 14.58 -5.03
C GLU A 154 -11.01 14.48 -5.93
N ALA A 155 -12.12 15.11 -5.53
CA ALA A 155 -13.36 15.08 -6.30
C ALA A 155 -13.23 15.76 -7.68
N LEU A 156 -12.51 16.89 -7.76
CA LEU A 156 -12.27 17.57 -9.03
C LEU A 156 -11.36 16.75 -9.96
N LEU A 157 -10.34 16.09 -9.41
CA LEU A 157 -9.46 15.20 -10.18
C LEU A 157 -10.23 13.95 -10.68
N GLU A 158 -11.09 13.38 -9.86
CA GLU A 158 -11.96 12.26 -10.27
C GLU A 158 -12.93 12.68 -11.38
N LEU A 159 -13.58 13.85 -11.25
CA LEU A 159 -14.44 14.40 -12.31
C LEU A 159 -13.68 14.64 -13.63
N ALA A 160 -12.47 15.18 -13.55
CA ALA A 160 -11.63 15.45 -14.73
C ALA A 160 -11.19 14.19 -15.48
N THR A 161 -11.11 13.05 -14.78
CA THR A 161 -10.79 11.75 -15.37
C THR A 161 -12.04 10.97 -15.85
N GLY A 162 -13.23 11.58 -15.77
CA GLY A 162 -14.50 10.99 -16.19
C GLY A 162 -15.20 10.13 -15.13
N GLY A 163 -14.71 10.15 -13.89
CA GLY A 163 -15.32 9.49 -12.74
C GLY A 163 -16.52 10.26 -12.16
N LYS A 164 -17.20 9.66 -11.18
CA LYS A 164 -18.27 10.31 -10.41
C LYS A 164 -17.93 10.21 -8.93
N PRO A 165 -17.41 11.31 -8.33
CA PRO A 165 -17.05 11.30 -6.93
C PRO A 165 -18.26 11.01 -6.05
N ARG A 166 -18.01 10.36 -4.91
CA ARG A 166 -19.06 10.15 -3.92
C ARG A 166 -19.34 11.46 -3.21
N ILE A 167 -20.58 11.92 -3.31
CA ILE A 167 -21.05 13.08 -2.55
C ILE A 167 -21.07 12.68 -1.06
N PRO A 168 -20.34 13.40 -0.19
CA PRO A 168 -20.42 13.20 1.26
C PRO A 168 -21.88 13.36 1.72
N GLN A 169 -22.40 12.39 2.47
CA GLN A 169 -23.74 12.55 3.04
C GLN A 169 -23.71 13.65 4.11
N PRO A 170 -24.58 14.66 4.03
CA PRO A 170 -24.62 15.71 5.05
C PRO A 170 -24.97 15.07 6.40
N VAL A 171 -24.03 15.15 7.35
CA VAL A 171 -24.27 14.75 8.74
C VAL A 171 -25.16 15.83 9.37
N PRO A 172 -26.23 15.48 10.11
CA PRO A 172 -27.07 16.48 10.78
C PRO A 172 -26.25 17.41 11.67
N THR A 173 -26.51 18.71 11.57
CA THR A 173 -25.87 19.84 12.28
C THR A 173 -26.19 19.86 13.78
N VAL A 174 -25.93 18.77 14.51
CA VAL A 174 -26.14 18.67 15.96
C VAL A 174 -24.80 18.54 16.73
N GLY A 175 -23.66 18.53 16.03
CA GLY A 175 -22.30 18.41 16.60
C GLY A 175 -21.34 19.51 16.17
N SER A 176 -20.10 19.47 16.68
CA SER A 176 -19.05 20.44 16.33
C SER A 176 -18.65 20.29 14.85
N PRO A 177 -18.36 21.38 14.10
CA PRO A 177 -17.87 21.32 12.72
C PRO A 177 -16.57 20.50 12.54
N PHE A 178 -15.84 20.25 13.62
CA PHE A 178 -14.66 19.40 13.66
C PHE A 178 -14.96 17.89 13.77
N ASP A 179 -16.19 17.52 14.11
CA ASP A 179 -16.63 16.12 14.23
C ASP A 179 -17.02 15.51 12.87
N HIS A 180 -17.11 16.34 11.82
CA HIS A 180 -17.40 15.88 10.47
C HIS A 180 -16.28 14.95 9.95
N PRO A 181 -16.57 13.82 9.27
CA PRO A 181 -15.55 12.90 8.76
C PRO A 181 -14.45 13.59 7.94
N ASP A 182 -14.81 14.54 7.06
CA ASP A 182 -13.83 15.30 6.28
C ASP A 182 -13.05 16.32 7.10
N ALA A 183 -13.63 16.88 8.17
CA ALA A 183 -12.90 17.69 9.13
C ALA A 183 -11.94 16.83 9.95
N GLN A 184 -12.32 15.60 10.35
CA GLN A 184 -11.46 14.64 11.04
C GLN A 184 -10.28 14.13 10.20
N ARG A 185 -10.36 14.24 8.86
CA ARG A 185 -9.19 14.02 7.98
C ARG A 185 -8.08 15.06 8.22
N ARG A 186 -8.46 16.29 8.61
CA ARG A 186 -7.59 17.48 8.63
C ARG A 186 -7.32 17.98 10.05
N PHE A 187 -8.27 17.81 10.96
CA PHE A 187 -8.24 18.25 12.33
C PHE A 187 -8.40 17.06 13.27
N ARG A 188 -7.61 17.03 14.34
CA ARG A 188 -7.85 16.09 15.45
C ARG A 188 -8.33 16.86 16.67
N VAL A 189 -9.56 16.57 17.10
CA VAL A 189 -10.09 17.02 18.39
C VAL A 189 -9.49 16.11 19.46
N MET A 190 -8.61 16.66 20.30
CA MET A 190 -7.91 15.91 21.34
C MET A 190 -8.72 15.99 22.64
N GLY A 191 -9.34 14.88 23.06
CA GLY A 191 -10.10 14.81 24.31
C GLY A 191 -9.29 14.40 25.53
N ASN A 192 -8.07 13.86 25.35
CA ASN A 192 -7.26 13.31 26.43
C ASN A 192 -5.77 13.69 26.28
N VAL A 193 -5.23 14.36 27.30
CA VAL A 193 -3.83 14.80 27.41
C VAL A 193 -2.83 13.63 27.31
N GLU A 194 -3.20 12.44 27.78
CA GLU A 194 -2.35 11.24 27.66
C GLU A 194 -2.24 10.69 26.24
N GLU A 195 -3.25 10.96 25.40
CA GLU A 195 -3.29 10.54 24.00
C GLU A 195 -2.40 11.45 23.13
N LEU A 196 -2.32 12.73 23.49
CA LEU A 196 -1.42 13.73 22.91
C LEU A 196 0.05 13.49 23.29
N GLY A 197 0.33 13.24 24.58
CA GLY A 197 1.67 12.85 25.03
C GLY A 197 2.14 11.59 24.31
N ARG A 198 1.25 10.59 24.19
CA ARG A 198 1.50 9.41 23.38
C ARG A 198 1.76 9.75 21.92
N ALA A 199 0.94 10.56 21.24
CA ALA A 199 1.02 10.92 19.82
C ALA A 199 2.29 11.70 19.42
N LEU A 200 2.79 12.58 20.29
CA LEU A 200 3.98 13.39 20.03
C LEU A 200 5.28 12.66 20.38
N GLU A 201 5.26 11.70 21.31
CA GLU A 201 6.37 10.77 21.55
C GLU A 201 6.56 9.73 20.43
N PHE A 202 5.72 9.70 19.37
CA PHE A 202 5.84 8.73 18.27
C PHE A 202 7.20 8.88 17.56
N PRO A 203 8.09 7.88 17.65
CA PRO A 203 9.27 7.80 16.79
C PRO A 203 8.81 7.54 15.35
N TRP A 204 9.64 7.88 14.35
CA TRP A 204 9.42 7.52 12.93
C TRP A 204 9.00 6.05 12.74
N ASP A 205 9.43 5.18 13.65
CA ASP A 205 9.06 3.77 13.70
C ASP A 205 7.56 3.49 13.80
N LYS A 206 6.74 4.39 14.37
CA LYS A 206 5.29 4.20 14.43
C LYS A 206 4.55 4.64 13.17
N TRP A 207 5.13 5.51 12.33
CA TRP A 207 4.58 5.76 10.97
C TRP A 207 4.68 4.51 10.09
N THR A 208 5.70 3.68 10.30
CA THR A 208 5.87 2.42 9.55
C THR A 208 4.78 1.39 9.81
N ILE A 209 3.94 1.59 10.83
CA ILE A 209 2.80 0.74 11.19
C ILE A 209 1.47 1.50 11.21
N PHE A 210 1.42 2.73 10.71
CA PHE A 210 0.21 3.54 10.71
C PHE A 210 -0.85 2.92 9.78
N LEU A 211 -2.03 2.63 10.33
CA LEU A 211 -3.20 2.18 9.57
C LEU A 211 -4.11 3.37 9.29
N HIS A 212 -4.39 3.61 8.01
CA HIS A 212 -5.30 4.68 7.63
C HIS A 212 -6.75 4.37 8.06
N PRO A 213 -7.56 5.36 8.47
CA PRO A 213 -8.96 5.13 8.87
C PRO A 213 -9.79 4.36 7.84
N GLU A 214 -9.64 4.65 6.54
CA GLU A 214 -10.32 3.92 5.47
C GLU A 214 -9.91 2.45 5.36
N GLN A 215 -8.73 2.10 5.89
CA GLN A 215 -8.25 0.71 5.93
C GLN A 215 -8.79 -0.06 7.14
N ARG A 216 -9.19 0.65 8.20
CA ARG A 216 -9.71 0.04 9.45
C ARG A 216 -10.91 -0.86 9.18
N GLN A 217 -11.84 -0.43 8.32
CA GLN A 217 -13.00 -1.23 7.96
C GLN A 217 -12.63 -2.60 7.34
N TRP A 218 -11.46 -2.72 6.69
CA TRP A 218 -11.00 -3.99 6.10
C TRP A 218 -10.28 -4.87 7.11
N VAL A 219 -9.69 -4.25 8.14
CA VAL A 219 -9.04 -4.93 9.25
C VAL A 219 -10.05 -5.49 10.23
N GLU A 220 -11.08 -4.72 10.58
CA GLU A 220 -11.98 -5.03 11.70
C GLU A 220 -13.25 -5.78 11.29
N ARG A 221 -13.55 -5.84 9.99
CA ARG A 221 -14.76 -6.51 9.48
C ARG A 221 -14.72 -8.02 9.68
N ASP A 222 -15.87 -8.60 9.98
CA ASP A 222 -16.07 -10.05 9.95
C ASP A 222 -16.35 -10.56 8.54
N TYR A 223 -15.70 -11.66 8.20
CA TYR A 223 -15.80 -12.33 6.91
C TYR A 223 -16.29 -13.77 7.10
N VAL A 224 -17.31 -14.16 6.35
CA VAL A 224 -17.87 -15.54 6.40
C VAL A 224 -16.98 -16.56 5.69
N GLY A 225 -15.94 -16.12 4.98
CA GLY A 225 -14.94 -17.00 4.37
C GLY A 225 -13.75 -16.22 3.82
N PRO A 226 -12.98 -16.79 2.88
CA PRO A 226 -11.75 -16.19 2.39
C PRO A 226 -11.96 -14.79 1.80
N VAL A 227 -11.05 -13.88 2.13
CA VAL A 227 -11.05 -12.49 1.66
C VAL A 227 -9.68 -12.14 1.09
N ARG A 228 -9.66 -11.33 0.03
CA ARG A 228 -8.43 -10.74 -0.52
C ARG A 228 -8.48 -9.23 -0.45
N VAL A 229 -7.43 -8.61 0.07
CA VAL A 229 -7.17 -7.18 -0.08
C VAL A 229 -6.06 -6.99 -1.10
N SER A 230 -6.39 -6.31 -2.19
CA SER A 230 -5.48 -5.94 -3.28
C SER A 230 -5.21 -4.45 -3.27
N GLY A 231 -4.31 -3.99 -4.14
CA GLY A 231 -3.93 -2.58 -4.22
C GLY A 231 -2.53 -2.43 -4.79
N SER A 232 -2.28 -1.34 -5.50
CA SER A 232 -0.99 -1.04 -6.13
C SER A 232 0.15 -0.91 -5.10
N ALA A 233 1.39 -0.82 -5.59
CA ALA A 233 2.56 -0.68 -4.73
C ALA A 233 2.46 0.60 -3.89
N GLY A 234 2.62 0.48 -2.55
CA GLY A 234 2.55 1.64 -1.64
C GLY A 234 1.19 1.90 -0.99
N THR A 235 0.17 1.10 -1.30
CA THR A 235 -1.19 1.26 -0.74
C THR A 235 -1.42 0.74 0.68
N GLY A 236 -0.38 0.19 1.32
CA GLY A 236 -0.44 -0.26 2.73
C GLY A 236 -0.95 -1.69 2.95
N LYS A 237 -0.99 -2.56 1.92
CA LYS A 237 -1.38 -3.99 2.03
C LYS A 237 -0.74 -4.73 3.23
N THR A 238 0.58 -4.64 3.36
CA THR A 238 1.34 -5.22 4.48
C THR A 238 0.88 -4.69 5.84
N ILE A 239 0.51 -3.41 5.92
CA ILE A 239 0.02 -2.80 7.17
C ILE A 239 -1.37 -3.32 7.49
N VAL A 240 -2.25 -3.44 6.48
CA VAL A 240 -3.56 -4.08 6.64
C VAL A 240 -3.42 -5.52 7.13
N ALA A 241 -2.51 -6.32 6.54
CA ALA A 241 -2.24 -7.68 6.99
C ALA A 241 -1.76 -7.73 8.45
N LEU A 242 -0.82 -6.86 8.82
CA LEU A 242 -0.29 -6.76 10.18
C LEU A 242 -1.37 -6.43 11.21
N HIS A 243 -2.17 -5.40 10.92
CA HIS A 243 -3.26 -4.97 11.78
C HIS A 243 -4.38 -6.00 11.84
N ARG A 244 -4.66 -6.72 10.74
CA ARG A 244 -5.62 -7.82 10.73
C ARG A 244 -5.20 -8.96 11.64
N ALA A 245 -3.92 -9.34 11.63
CA ALA A 245 -3.40 -10.38 12.51
C ALA A 245 -3.53 -9.96 13.99
N ALA A 246 -3.16 -8.72 14.31
CA ALA A 246 -3.31 -8.17 15.66
C ALA A 246 -4.79 -8.07 16.10
N PHE A 247 -5.67 -7.64 15.19
CA PHE A 247 -7.11 -7.56 15.45
C PHE A 247 -7.70 -8.94 15.77
N LEU A 248 -7.41 -9.95 14.94
CA LEU A 248 -7.90 -11.32 15.15
C LEU A 248 -7.43 -11.92 16.47
N ALA A 249 -6.17 -11.72 16.83
CA ALA A 249 -5.64 -12.16 18.11
C ALA A 249 -6.28 -11.39 19.28
N ARG A 250 -6.60 -10.10 19.11
CA ARG A 250 -7.20 -9.28 20.18
C ARG A 250 -8.65 -9.65 20.44
N THR A 251 -9.43 -9.90 19.38
CA THR A 251 -10.85 -10.26 19.49
C THR A 251 -11.07 -11.74 19.84
N ASN A 252 -10.04 -12.58 19.70
CA ASN A 252 -10.10 -14.01 20.04
C ASN A 252 -8.96 -14.36 21.02
N PRO A 253 -9.15 -14.24 22.35
CA PRO A 253 -8.09 -14.40 23.35
C PRO A 253 -7.38 -15.77 23.35
N ASP A 254 -8.09 -16.83 22.97
CA ASP A 254 -7.55 -18.20 22.94
C ASP A 254 -7.02 -18.63 21.57
N ALA A 255 -7.19 -17.80 20.54
CA ALA A 255 -6.83 -18.15 19.18
C ALA A 255 -5.33 -18.02 18.91
N ARG A 256 -4.81 -18.93 18.09
CA ARG A 256 -3.48 -18.84 17.47
C ARG A 256 -3.59 -18.26 16.07
N VAL A 257 -2.87 -17.17 15.80
CA VAL A 257 -2.89 -16.48 14.50
C VAL A 257 -1.58 -16.72 13.77
N LEU A 258 -1.65 -17.10 12.50
CA LEU A 258 -0.52 -17.16 11.60
C LEU A 258 -0.46 -15.89 10.75
N LEU A 259 0.68 -15.21 10.74
CA LEU A 259 1.04 -14.17 9.77
C LEU A 259 2.14 -14.72 8.84
N ALA A 260 1.76 -15.11 7.63
CA ALA A 260 2.66 -15.70 6.65
C ALA A 260 3.07 -14.70 5.56
N THR A 261 4.27 -14.85 4.99
CA THR A 261 4.73 -14.09 3.81
C THR A 261 5.68 -14.92 2.95
N PHE A 262 6.06 -14.42 1.78
CA PHE A 262 6.79 -15.18 0.77
C PHE A 262 8.21 -15.60 1.21
N SER A 263 9.00 -14.70 1.81
CA SER A 263 10.43 -14.92 2.09
C SER A 263 10.81 -14.69 3.55
N ASP A 264 11.93 -15.26 3.99
CA ASP A 264 12.44 -15.09 5.36
C ASP A 264 12.78 -13.63 5.67
N THR A 265 13.33 -12.90 4.70
CA THR A 265 13.63 -11.47 4.83
C THR A 265 12.36 -10.65 5.10
N LEU A 266 11.27 -10.94 4.37
CA LEU A 266 9.98 -10.29 4.58
C LEU A 266 9.36 -10.71 5.92
N ALA A 267 9.51 -11.97 6.32
CA ALA A 267 9.01 -12.46 7.60
C ALA A 267 9.71 -11.77 8.78
N HIS A 268 11.03 -11.60 8.71
CA HIS A 268 11.78 -10.82 9.69
C HIS A 268 11.32 -9.36 9.74
N ALA A 269 11.11 -8.72 8.58
CA ALA A 269 10.60 -7.35 8.53
C ALA A 269 9.19 -7.23 9.12
N LEU A 270 8.31 -8.19 8.85
CA LEU A 270 6.97 -8.28 9.46
C LEU A 270 7.05 -8.46 10.97
N HIS A 271 7.95 -9.30 11.47
CA HIS A 271 8.13 -9.54 12.91
C HIS A 271 8.56 -8.27 13.65
N VAL A 272 9.48 -7.50 13.07
CA VAL A 272 9.91 -6.20 13.63
C VAL A 272 8.73 -5.23 13.69
N LYS A 273 7.95 -5.12 12.61
CA LYS A 273 6.75 -4.26 12.57
C LYS A 273 5.68 -4.74 13.56
N LEU A 274 5.47 -6.04 13.68
CA LEU A 274 4.52 -6.62 14.62
C LEU A 274 4.90 -6.25 16.06
N ARG A 275 6.15 -6.46 16.46
CA ARG A 275 6.65 -6.08 17.79
C ARG A 275 6.46 -4.60 18.09
N ARG A 276 6.61 -3.73 17.09
CA ARG A 276 6.33 -2.29 17.23
C ARG A 276 4.83 -2.02 17.42
N LEU A 277 3.97 -2.75 16.69
CA LEU A 277 2.51 -2.60 16.77
C LEU A 277 1.96 -3.08 18.11
N VAL A 278 2.40 -4.23 18.60
CA VAL A 278 1.90 -4.85 19.85
C VAL A 278 2.85 -4.65 21.03
N GLY A 279 3.71 -3.63 20.99
CA GLY A 279 4.76 -3.41 22.00
C GLY A 279 4.23 -3.25 23.43
N ASN A 280 3.00 -2.75 23.59
CA ASN A 280 2.33 -2.61 24.89
C ASN A 280 1.48 -3.84 25.27
N GLU A 281 1.40 -4.84 24.39
CA GLU A 281 0.58 -6.06 24.54
C GLU A 281 1.43 -7.31 24.25
N PRO A 282 2.49 -7.62 25.04
CA PRO A 282 3.43 -8.71 24.73
C PRO A 282 2.74 -10.08 24.62
N ARG A 283 1.74 -10.36 25.48
CA ARG A 283 0.92 -11.59 25.43
C ARG A 283 0.10 -11.72 24.15
N LEU A 284 -0.23 -10.61 23.49
CA LEU A 284 -0.88 -10.62 22.18
C LEU A 284 0.12 -11.10 21.11
N GLY A 285 1.34 -10.57 21.15
CA GLY A 285 2.41 -10.93 20.22
C GLY A 285 2.80 -12.41 20.27
N GLU A 286 2.80 -13.03 21.45
CA GLU A 286 3.11 -14.46 21.63
C GLU A 286 2.10 -15.41 20.95
N ARG A 287 0.90 -14.92 20.64
CA ARG A 287 -0.16 -15.69 19.96
C ARG A 287 -0.15 -15.51 18.44
N ILE A 288 0.71 -14.62 17.92
CA ILE A 288 0.85 -14.34 16.50
C ILE A 288 2.18 -14.91 16.02
N ASP A 289 2.14 -16.02 15.29
CA ASP A 289 3.33 -16.62 14.69
C ASP A 289 3.61 -15.98 13.33
N VAL A 290 4.82 -15.43 13.16
CA VAL A 290 5.27 -14.82 11.89
C VAL A 290 6.25 -15.75 11.19
N HIS A 291 5.93 -16.19 9.97
CA HIS A 291 6.76 -17.13 9.21
C HIS A 291 6.81 -16.85 7.72
N SER A 292 7.94 -17.18 7.08
CA SER A 292 7.94 -17.40 5.64
C SER A 292 7.19 -18.69 5.30
N LEU A 293 6.65 -18.78 4.08
CA LEU A 293 5.96 -19.99 3.63
C LEU A 293 6.87 -21.22 3.73
N ASN A 294 8.09 -21.15 3.22
CA ASN A 294 8.99 -22.31 3.24
C ASN A 294 9.33 -22.77 4.66
N ALA A 295 9.65 -21.83 5.56
CA ALA A 295 9.94 -22.13 6.96
C ALA A 295 8.71 -22.72 7.68
N LEU A 296 7.52 -22.20 7.41
CA LEU A 296 6.26 -22.71 7.95
C LEU A 296 6.02 -24.17 7.54
N GLY A 297 6.17 -24.48 6.24
CA GLY A 297 5.97 -25.82 5.72
C GLY A 297 6.90 -26.84 6.39
N LEU A 298 8.18 -26.51 6.53
CA LEU A 298 9.17 -27.37 7.18
C LEU A 298 8.91 -27.53 8.69
N ARG A 299 8.56 -26.44 9.38
CA ARG A 299 8.22 -26.46 10.81
C ARG A 299 7.04 -27.38 11.07
N LEU A 300 5.95 -27.22 10.31
CA LEU A 300 4.74 -28.03 10.48
C LEU A 300 4.96 -29.48 10.06
N HIS A 301 5.72 -29.73 9.01
CA HIS A 301 6.10 -31.09 8.64
C HIS A 301 6.88 -31.75 9.77
N LYS A 302 7.90 -31.07 10.30
CA LYS A 302 8.69 -31.58 11.43
C LYS A 302 7.82 -31.92 12.64
N SER A 303 6.85 -31.07 12.99
CA SER A 303 5.99 -31.30 14.15
C SER A 303 4.91 -32.36 13.95
N LEU A 304 4.37 -32.52 12.73
CA LEU A 304 3.22 -33.38 12.46
C LEU A 304 3.59 -34.73 11.84
N LEU A 305 4.66 -34.78 11.06
CA LEU A 305 5.07 -35.91 10.22
C LEU A 305 6.52 -36.35 10.48
N GLY A 306 7.30 -35.58 11.23
CA GLY A 306 8.71 -35.82 11.48
C GLY A 306 9.64 -35.06 10.53
N PRO A 307 10.98 -35.16 10.72
CA PRO A 307 11.95 -34.43 9.93
C PRO A 307 11.93 -34.87 8.46
N VAL A 308 12.20 -33.94 7.55
CA VAL A 308 12.23 -34.19 6.10
C VAL A 308 13.53 -33.67 5.50
N LYS A 309 14.05 -34.40 4.52
CA LYS A 309 15.16 -33.95 3.67
C LYS A 309 14.59 -33.32 2.40
N LEU A 310 14.86 -32.04 2.18
CA LEU A 310 14.41 -31.36 0.97
C LEU A 310 15.26 -31.76 -0.24
N ALA A 311 14.60 -31.99 -1.37
CA ALA A 311 15.24 -32.11 -2.66
C ALA A 311 15.73 -30.74 -3.12
N ILE A 312 17.00 -30.64 -3.52
CA ILE A 312 17.53 -29.44 -4.16
C ILE A 312 17.28 -29.49 -5.67
N ARG A 313 17.34 -28.33 -6.33
CA ARG A 313 17.02 -28.23 -7.77
C ARG A 313 17.91 -29.14 -8.64
N SER A 314 19.17 -29.36 -8.24
CA SER A 314 20.06 -30.29 -8.94
C SER A 314 19.61 -31.74 -8.82
N ASP A 315 19.04 -32.17 -7.68
CA ASP A 315 18.52 -33.54 -7.53
C ASP A 315 17.44 -33.83 -8.57
N VAL A 316 16.47 -32.92 -8.68
CA VAL A 316 15.36 -33.02 -9.65
C VAL A 316 15.90 -32.97 -11.07
N ARG A 317 16.84 -32.07 -11.36
CA ARG A 317 17.47 -31.95 -12.69
C ARG A 317 18.21 -33.23 -13.10
N ASP A 318 18.93 -33.85 -12.19
CA ASP A 318 19.70 -35.07 -12.45
C ASP A 318 18.77 -36.28 -12.64
N LEU A 319 17.71 -36.37 -11.83
CA LEU A 319 16.67 -37.38 -12.01
C LEU A 319 15.96 -37.21 -13.36
N LEU A 320 15.59 -35.99 -13.75
CA LEU A 320 14.98 -35.71 -15.06
C LEU A 320 15.92 -36.07 -16.21
N ARG A 321 17.22 -35.75 -16.10
CA ARG A 321 18.22 -36.11 -17.10
C ARG A 321 18.36 -37.62 -17.24
N GLY A 322 18.43 -38.35 -16.13
CA GLY A 322 18.50 -39.81 -16.12
C GLY A 322 17.23 -40.45 -16.70
N ALA A 323 16.06 -40.02 -16.22
CA ALA A 323 14.77 -40.51 -16.67
C ALA A 323 14.55 -40.25 -18.17
N SER A 324 14.88 -39.06 -18.65
CA SER A 324 14.79 -38.71 -20.08
C SER A 324 15.67 -39.58 -20.97
N LYS A 325 16.90 -39.92 -20.56
CA LYS A 325 17.75 -40.83 -21.34
C LYS A 325 17.19 -42.26 -21.41
N SER A 326 16.47 -42.67 -20.38
CA SER A 326 15.90 -44.02 -20.27
C SER A 326 14.57 -44.21 -21.01
N VAL A 327 13.97 -43.13 -21.51
CA VAL A 327 12.70 -43.15 -22.25
C VAL A 327 12.99 -42.70 -23.68
N GLY A 328 12.87 -43.64 -24.63
CA GLY A 328 13.07 -43.36 -26.04
C GLY A 328 11.92 -42.60 -26.69
N GLY A 329 12.12 -42.12 -27.92
CA GLY A 329 11.02 -41.64 -28.77
C GLY A 329 10.56 -40.20 -28.54
N HIS A 330 11.34 -39.36 -27.85
CA HIS A 330 11.00 -37.95 -27.63
C HIS A 330 12.12 -36.96 -27.99
N LYS A 331 11.74 -35.70 -28.23
CA LYS A 331 12.66 -34.58 -28.52
C LYS A 331 12.58 -33.43 -27.50
N PHE A 332 11.96 -33.65 -26.35
CA PHE A 332 11.87 -32.65 -25.28
C PHE A 332 13.25 -32.23 -24.75
N SER A 333 13.47 -30.92 -24.63
CA SER A 333 14.67 -30.40 -23.98
C SER A 333 14.61 -30.56 -22.47
N LEU A 334 15.77 -30.67 -21.81
CA LEU A 334 15.82 -30.74 -20.34
C LEU A 334 15.18 -29.51 -19.68
N ASN A 335 15.29 -28.33 -20.29
CA ASN A 335 14.67 -27.12 -19.77
C ASN A 335 13.13 -27.21 -19.81
N PHE A 336 12.57 -27.76 -20.90
CA PHE A 336 11.14 -28.02 -20.99
C PHE A 336 10.68 -29.02 -19.93
N LEU A 337 11.39 -30.15 -19.78
CA LEU A 337 11.07 -31.17 -18.79
C LEU A 337 11.10 -30.61 -17.36
N LEU A 338 12.12 -29.83 -17.02
CA LEU A 338 12.24 -29.19 -15.71
C LEU A 338 11.10 -28.20 -15.46
N THR A 339 10.77 -27.37 -16.45
CA THR A 339 9.71 -26.37 -16.35
C THR A 339 8.31 -27.02 -16.25
N GLU A 340 8.07 -28.10 -16.98
CA GLU A 340 6.83 -28.88 -16.91
C GLU A 340 6.71 -29.62 -15.58
N TRP A 341 7.80 -30.20 -15.08
CA TRP A 341 7.85 -30.80 -13.75
C TRP A 341 7.55 -29.77 -12.66
N GLU A 342 8.34 -28.70 -12.57
CA GLU A 342 8.25 -27.70 -11.49
C GLU A 342 6.87 -27.00 -11.46
N GLN A 343 6.30 -26.67 -12.63
CA GLN A 343 5.11 -25.81 -12.70
C GLN A 343 3.79 -26.57 -12.93
N VAL A 344 3.83 -27.86 -13.30
CA VAL A 344 2.63 -28.66 -13.55
C VAL A 344 2.62 -29.88 -12.64
N VAL A 345 3.58 -30.79 -12.78
CA VAL A 345 3.56 -32.08 -12.07
C VAL A 345 3.76 -31.90 -10.57
N ASP A 346 4.85 -31.25 -10.16
CA ASP A 346 5.19 -31.03 -8.77
C ASP A 346 4.30 -29.94 -8.15
N ALA A 347 4.03 -28.84 -8.86
CA ALA A 347 3.15 -27.78 -8.37
C ALA A 347 1.77 -28.33 -7.96
N TRP A 348 1.16 -29.17 -8.81
CA TRP A 348 -0.14 -29.77 -8.52
C TRP A 348 -0.06 -31.07 -7.71
N GLN A 349 1.15 -31.61 -7.49
CA GLN A 349 1.42 -32.92 -6.88
C GLN A 349 0.66 -34.04 -7.59
N LEU A 350 0.85 -34.14 -8.91
CA LEU A 350 0.10 -35.09 -9.72
C LEU A 350 0.53 -36.54 -9.47
N ASP A 351 -0.51 -37.32 -9.20
CA ASP A 351 -0.60 -38.73 -8.84
C ASP A 351 -0.29 -39.82 -9.84
N SER A 352 -0.85 -39.59 -11.02
CA SER A 352 -1.25 -40.63 -11.93
C SER A 352 -1.29 -40.08 -13.34
N TRP A 353 -1.33 -41.00 -14.29
CA TRP A 353 -1.50 -40.66 -15.69
C TRP A 353 -2.76 -39.83 -15.93
N GLU A 354 -3.88 -40.23 -15.34
CA GLU A 354 -5.17 -39.56 -15.49
C GLU A 354 -5.10 -38.12 -14.98
N ALA A 355 -4.52 -37.92 -13.80
CA ALA A 355 -4.34 -36.59 -13.22
C ALA A 355 -3.48 -35.69 -14.13
N TYR A 356 -2.42 -36.22 -14.74
CA TYR A 356 -1.57 -35.48 -15.67
C TYR A 356 -2.21 -35.27 -17.06
N ARG A 357 -3.01 -36.22 -17.53
CA ARG A 357 -3.77 -36.08 -18.78
C ARG A 357 -4.79 -34.95 -18.67
N ASP A 358 -5.48 -34.86 -17.53
CA ASP A 358 -6.66 -34.00 -17.36
C ASP A 358 -6.32 -32.62 -16.79
N VAL A 359 -5.11 -32.42 -16.24
CA VAL A 359 -4.69 -31.12 -15.69
C VAL A 359 -4.66 -30.02 -16.77
N ALA A 360 -5.21 -28.86 -16.41
CA ALA A 360 -5.16 -27.65 -17.22
C ALA A 360 -3.76 -27.03 -17.16
N ARG A 361 -3.16 -26.79 -18.33
CA ARG A 361 -1.83 -26.19 -18.49
C ARG A 361 -1.94 -24.67 -18.70
N LEU A 362 -2.52 -23.97 -17.72
CA LEU A 362 -2.74 -22.52 -17.78
C LEU A 362 -1.41 -21.76 -17.98
N GLY A 363 -1.44 -20.68 -18.77
CA GLY A 363 -0.26 -19.85 -19.07
C GLY A 363 0.73 -20.46 -20.08
N ARG A 364 0.49 -21.66 -20.61
CA ARG A 364 1.34 -22.28 -21.63
C ARG A 364 0.88 -21.94 -23.04
N LYS A 365 1.82 -21.49 -23.89
CA LYS A 365 1.56 -21.19 -25.31
C LYS A 365 1.46 -22.43 -26.20
N THR A 366 2.06 -23.55 -25.79
CA THR A 366 2.15 -24.77 -26.61
C THR A 366 1.16 -25.84 -26.16
N ARG A 367 0.23 -26.21 -27.05
CA ARG A 367 -0.64 -27.37 -26.86
C ARG A 367 0.21 -28.65 -26.88
N LEU A 368 -0.07 -29.54 -25.95
CA LEU A 368 0.63 -30.82 -25.82
C LEU A 368 -0.36 -31.97 -26.09
N PRO A 369 -0.19 -32.72 -27.19
CA PRO A 369 -1.03 -33.88 -27.52
C PRO A 369 -0.96 -34.98 -26.45
N GLU A 370 -2.02 -35.78 -26.36
CA GLU A 370 -2.10 -36.87 -25.36
C GLU A 370 -0.96 -37.88 -25.50
N ALA A 371 -0.61 -38.28 -26.73
CA ALA A 371 0.53 -39.17 -26.98
C ALA A 371 1.85 -38.61 -26.43
N GLN A 372 2.06 -37.29 -26.53
CA GLN A 372 3.23 -36.62 -25.95
C GLN A 372 3.15 -36.53 -24.43
N ARG A 373 1.95 -36.32 -23.87
CA ARG A 373 1.73 -36.38 -22.42
C ARG A 373 2.07 -37.76 -21.86
N ALA A 374 1.69 -38.84 -22.55
CA ALA A 374 1.97 -40.20 -22.10
C ALA A 374 3.47 -40.45 -21.97
N VAL A 375 4.25 -40.00 -22.97
CA VAL A 375 5.71 -40.08 -22.92
C VAL A 375 6.28 -39.25 -21.77
N LEU A 376 5.80 -38.01 -21.57
CA LEU A 376 6.22 -37.19 -20.43
C LEU A 376 5.89 -37.82 -19.09
N TRP A 377 4.70 -38.41 -18.94
CA TRP A 377 4.31 -39.09 -17.71
C TRP A 377 5.26 -40.25 -17.39
N SER A 378 5.65 -41.06 -18.39
CA SER A 378 6.61 -42.14 -18.18
C SER A 378 8.00 -41.65 -17.69
N ILE A 379 8.38 -40.41 -18.02
CA ILE A 379 9.60 -39.77 -17.50
C ILE A 379 9.34 -39.31 -16.05
N PHE A 380 8.24 -38.62 -15.81
CA PHE A 380 7.92 -38.04 -14.51
C PHE A 380 7.65 -39.10 -13.43
N GLU A 381 7.04 -40.22 -13.78
CA GLU A 381 6.86 -41.36 -12.89
C GLU A 381 8.20 -41.88 -12.35
N LYS A 382 9.21 -42.01 -13.22
CA LYS A 382 10.58 -42.38 -12.81
C LYS A 382 11.21 -41.33 -11.90
N VAL A 383 10.99 -40.04 -12.16
CA VAL A 383 11.49 -38.96 -11.28
C VAL A 383 10.84 -39.04 -9.90
N ARG A 384 9.54 -39.29 -9.82
CA ARG A 384 8.83 -39.50 -8.54
C ARG A 384 9.38 -40.71 -7.79
N GLY A 385 9.61 -41.82 -8.49
CA GLY A 385 10.26 -43.01 -7.94
C GLY A 385 11.65 -42.68 -7.37
N GLY A 386 12.48 -41.98 -8.14
CA GLY A 386 13.83 -41.60 -7.71
C GLY A 386 13.86 -40.63 -6.53
N LEU A 387 12.90 -39.70 -6.40
CA LEU A 387 12.78 -38.86 -5.20
C LEU A 387 12.44 -39.69 -3.97
N LYS A 388 11.52 -40.65 -4.10
CA LYS A 388 11.12 -41.57 -3.03
C LYS A 388 12.28 -42.49 -2.61
N GLU A 389 13.01 -43.06 -3.55
CA GLU A 389 14.19 -43.90 -3.29
C GLU A 389 15.29 -43.13 -2.56
N ARG A 390 15.50 -41.86 -2.92
CA ARG A 390 16.46 -40.97 -2.25
C ARG A 390 15.99 -40.46 -0.88
N GLY A 391 14.74 -40.71 -0.50
CA GLY A 391 14.14 -40.23 0.74
C GLY A 391 14.08 -38.70 0.82
N VAL A 392 13.90 -38.02 -0.32
CA VAL A 392 13.83 -36.55 -0.39
C VAL A 392 12.46 -36.08 -0.88
N MET A 393 12.04 -34.89 -0.43
CA MET A 393 10.77 -34.28 -0.81
C MET A 393 10.97 -32.90 -1.42
N THR A 394 10.16 -32.56 -2.42
CA THR A 394 10.06 -31.18 -2.90
C THR A 394 9.27 -30.33 -1.91
N GLN A 395 9.40 -29.00 -2.00
CA GLN A 395 8.62 -28.09 -1.16
C GLN A 395 7.10 -28.28 -1.35
N ALA A 396 6.66 -28.53 -2.59
CA ALA A 396 5.25 -28.76 -2.90
C ALA A 396 4.73 -30.07 -2.28
N ALA A 397 5.56 -31.12 -2.23
CA ALA A 397 5.25 -32.37 -1.55
C ALA A 397 5.14 -32.18 -0.03
N VAL A 398 6.04 -31.39 0.57
CA VAL A 398 5.99 -31.05 2.01
C VAL A 398 4.65 -30.38 2.36
N PHE A 399 4.26 -29.35 1.63
CA PHE A 399 2.99 -28.66 1.87
C PHE A 399 1.78 -29.53 1.65
N THR A 400 1.81 -30.41 0.63
CA THR A 400 0.69 -31.32 0.34
C THR A 400 0.53 -32.39 1.42
N ALA A 401 1.63 -32.93 1.95
CA ALA A 401 1.61 -33.85 3.08
C ALA A 401 1.07 -33.18 4.35
N VAL A 402 1.53 -31.96 4.65
CA VAL A 402 1.02 -31.17 5.79
C VAL A 402 -0.47 -30.86 5.65
N ALA A 403 -0.91 -30.44 4.45
CA ALA A 403 -2.31 -30.16 4.17
C ALA A 403 -3.21 -31.39 4.38
N ALA A 404 -2.76 -32.57 3.93
CA ALA A 404 -3.49 -33.83 4.11
C ALA A 404 -3.68 -34.21 5.59
N VAL A 405 -2.68 -33.94 6.44
CA VAL A 405 -2.79 -34.18 7.89
C VAL A 405 -3.73 -33.17 8.55
N ILE A 406 -3.58 -31.88 8.23
CA ILE A 406 -4.43 -30.81 8.79
C ILE A 406 -5.90 -31.01 8.42
N ALA A 407 -6.18 -31.46 7.20
CA ALA A 407 -7.55 -31.73 6.76
C ALA A 407 -8.24 -32.85 7.55
N LYS A 408 -7.48 -33.83 8.07
CA LYS A 408 -8.00 -34.95 8.86
C LYS A 408 -8.09 -34.63 10.35
N ASN A 409 -7.24 -33.74 10.86
CA ASN A 409 -7.17 -33.40 12.27
C ASN A 409 -8.20 -32.33 12.65
N LYS A 410 -8.93 -32.57 13.74
CA LYS A 410 -9.82 -31.56 14.34
C LYS A 410 -9.03 -30.40 14.96
N ASN A 411 -7.87 -30.69 15.52
CA ASN A 411 -7.00 -29.69 16.14
C ASN A 411 -6.02 -29.13 15.11
N ARG A 412 -6.31 -27.92 14.65
CA ARG A 412 -5.47 -27.20 13.70
C ARG A 412 -4.38 -26.42 14.44
N PRO A 413 -3.19 -26.23 13.84
CA PRO A 413 -2.10 -25.48 14.49
C PRO A 413 -2.42 -23.98 14.64
N PHE A 414 -3.32 -23.45 13.80
CA PHE A 414 -3.74 -22.06 13.79
C PHE A 414 -5.25 -21.97 13.57
N ASP A 415 -5.88 -20.99 14.21
CA ASP A 415 -7.30 -20.68 14.04
C ASP A 415 -7.54 -19.76 12.84
N PHE A 416 -6.61 -18.82 12.63
CA PHE A 416 -6.68 -17.84 11.57
C PHE A 416 -5.34 -17.72 10.85
N ALA A 417 -5.38 -17.54 9.53
CA ALA A 417 -4.20 -17.24 8.74
C ALA A 417 -4.37 -15.93 7.96
N VAL A 418 -3.39 -15.05 8.14
CA VAL A 418 -3.20 -13.82 7.37
C VAL A 418 -1.95 -14.00 6.50
N VAL A 419 -2.10 -13.85 5.20
CA VAL A 419 -1.02 -14.10 4.23
C VAL A 419 -0.71 -12.82 3.47
N ASP A 420 0.48 -12.26 3.70
CA ASP A 420 1.04 -11.14 2.94
C ASP A 420 1.76 -11.65 1.68
N GLU A 421 1.89 -10.78 0.68
CA GLU A 421 2.43 -11.10 -0.65
C GLU A 421 1.74 -12.32 -1.30
N ALA A 422 0.41 -12.37 -1.18
CA ALA A 422 -0.39 -13.50 -1.62
C ALA A 422 -0.34 -13.75 -3.14
N GLN A 423 0.09 -12.78 -3.94
CA GLN A 423 0.32 -12.96 -5.38
C GLN A 423 1.43 -13.98 -5.70
N ASP A 424 2.33 -14.25 -4.75
CA ASP A 424 3.47 -15.17 -4.90
C ASP A 424 3.20 -16.55 -4.30
N LEU A 425 1.95 -16.83 -3.91
CA LEU A 425 1.51 -18.17 -3.56
C LEU A 425 1.56 -19.10 -4.77
N ASN A 426 1.97 -20.35 -4.54
CA ASN A 426 1.84 -21.42 -5.52
C ASN A 426 0.64 -22.33 -5.16
N VAL A 427 0.37 -23.30 -6.03
CA VAL A 427 -0.74 -24.26 -5.90
C VAL A 427 -0.70 -25.01 -4.56
N SER A 428 0.47 -25.52 -4.16
CA SER A 428 0.63 -26.28 -2.91
C SER A 428 0.44 -25.41 -1.67
N HIS A 429 0.89 -24.15 -1.69
CA HIS A 429 0.67 -23.20 -0.60
C HIS A 429 -0.81 -22.89 -0.42
N LEU A 430 -1.52 -22.60 -1.52
CA LEU A 430 -2.95 -22.29 -1.43
C LEU A 430 -3.76 -23.51 -0.98
N ARG A 431 -3.43 -24.72 -1.45
CA ARG A 431 -4.03 -25.97 -0.97
C ARG A 431 -3.84 -26.17 0.54
N PHE A 432 -2.65 -25.86 1.05
CA PHE A 432 -2.39 -25.87 2.49
C PHE A 432 -3.27 -24.87 3.25
N PHE A 433 -3.35 -23.62 2.79
CA PHE A 433 -4.22 -22.63 3.44
C PHE A 433 -5.69 -23.02 3.35
N ALA A 434 -6.13 -23.62 2.24
CA ALA A 434 -7.47 -24.15 2.11
C ALA A 434 -7.76 -25.20 3.21
N ALA A 435 -6.86 -26.16 3.41
CA ALA A 435 -7.01 -27.16 4.48
C ALA A 435 -7.00 -26.51 5.89
N LEU A 436 -6.24 -25.44 6.09
CA LEU A 436 -6.11 -24.75 7.37
C LEU A 436 -7.36 -23.94 7.76
N GLY A 437 -7.87 -23.12 6.85
CA GLY A 437 -8.83 -22.07 7.19
C GLY A 437 -10.23 -22.20 6.58
N MET A 438 -10.46 -23.14 5.66
CA MET A 438 -11.77 -23.24 4.99
C MET A 438 -12.90 -23.64 5.94
N GLY A 439 -14.10 -23.14 5.60
CA GLY A 439 -15.35 -23.42 6.32
C GLY A 439 -15.51 -22.67 7.65
N ARG A 440 -14.59 -21.75 7.99
CA ARG A 440 -14.66 -20.94 9.21
C ARG A 440 -14.75 -19.44 8.88
N PRO A 441 -15.58 -18.68 9.62
CA PRO A 441 -15.50 -17.23 9.59
C PRO A 441 -14.08 -16.77 9.91
N ASN A 442 -13.62 -15.74 9.20
CA ASN A 442 -12.30 -15.11 9.38
C ASN A 442 -11.08 -16.03 9.19
N GLY A 443 -11.28 -17.29 8.72
CA GLY A 443 -10.21 -18.29 8.67
C GLY A 443 -9.03 -17.93 7.78
N LEU A 444 -9.29 -17.25 6.65
CA LEU A 444 -8.28 -16.88 5.66
C LEU A 444 -8.40 -15.41 5.23
N PHE A 445 -7.31 -14.67 5.36
CA PHE A 445 -7.17 -13.31 4.87
C PHE A 445 -5.91 -13.19 4.01
N PHE A 446 -6.05 -12.73 2.78
CA PHE A 446 -4.94 -12.57 1.83
C PHE A 446 -4.71 -11.09 1.55
N ALA A 447 -3.46 -10.66 1.56
CA ALA A 447 -3.02 -9.36 1.09
C ALA A 447 -2.05 -9.55 -0.08
N GLY A 448 -2.35 -9.01 -1.26
CA GLY A 448 -1.49 -9.18 -2.43
C GLY A 448 -1.94 -8.39 -3.65
N ASP A 449 -1.03 -8.15 -4.60
CA ASP A 449 -1.30 -7.40 -5.83
C ASP A 449 -1.05 -8.28 -7.06
N LEU A 450 -2.10 -8.58 -7.84
CA LEU A 450 -1.99 -9.35 -9.07
C LEU A 450 -1.04 -8.70 -10.10
N GLY A 451 -0.94 -7.37 -10.11
CA GLY A 451 -0.01 -6.63 -10.97
C GLY A 451 1.46 -6.78 -10.58
N GLN A 452 1.75 -7.35 -9.41
CA GLN A 452 3.11 -7.60 -8.91
C GLN A 452 3.50 -9.08 -8.94
N ARG A 453 2.69 -9.95 -9.56
CA ARG A 453 3.02 -11.38 -9.68
C ARG A 453 4.13 -11.61 -10.68
N ILE A 454 5.34 -11.87 -10.19
CA ILE A 454 6.53 -12.10 -11.04
C ILE A 454 7.12 -13.51 -10.89
N PHE A 455 6.82 -14.23 -9.81
CA PHE A 455 7.44 -15.54 -9.54
C PHE A 455 6.57 -16.75 -9.91
N GLN A 456 5.25 -16.58 -9.97
CA GLN A 456 4.31 -17.70 -10.07
C GLN A 456 3.46 -17.64 -11.34
N GLN A 457 3.15 -18.82 -11.88
CA GLN A 457 2.17 -18.96 -12.96
C GLN A 457 0.75 -18.76 -12.43
N PRO A 458 -0.19 -18.26 -13.25
CA PRO A 458 -1.59 -18.16 -12.86
C PRO A 458 -2.21 -19.54 -12.66
N PHE A 459 -3.01 -19.69 -11.60
CA PHE A 459 -3.83 -20.86 -11.32
C PHE A 459 -5.15 -20.43 -10.66
N SER A 460 -6.16 -21.29 -10.75
CA SER A 460 -7.48 -21.06 -10.16
C SER A 460 -7.43 -21.29 -8.64
N TRP A 461 -7.76 -20.25 -7.87
CA TRP A 461 -7.90 -20.34 -6.42
C TRP A 461 -9.19 -21.07 -6.05
N LYS A 462 -10.26 -20.82 -6.82
CA LYS A 462 -11.55 -21.48 -6.69
C LYS A 462 -11.45 -22.99 -6.86
N ALA A 463 -10.63 -23.48 -7.81
CA ALA A 463 -10.40 -24.91 -8.02
C ALA A 463 -9.74 -25.60 -6.82
N LEU A 464 -9.04 -24.84 -5.96
CA LEU A 464 -8.45 -25.30 -4.71
C LEU A 464 -9.35 -25.04 -3.49
N GLY A 465 -10.60 -24.65 -3.72
CA GLY A 465 -11.60 -24.39 -2.68
C GLY A 465 -11.60 -22.97 -2.13
N VAL A 466 -10.66 -22.10 -2.54
CA VAL A 466 -10.56 -20.73 -2.04
C VAL A 466 -11.33 -19.79 -2.97
N ASP A 467 -12.63 -19.59 -2.73
CA ASP A 467 -13.45 -18.65 -3.50
C ASP A 467 -13.40 -17.24 -2.88
N ILE A 468 -12.80 -16.29 -3.58
CA ILE A 468 -12.73 -14.88 -3.15
C ILE A 468 -13.64 -13.95 -3.96
N ARG A 469 -14.48 -14.50 -4.87
CA ARG A 469 -15.37 -13.69 -5.70
C ARG A 469 -16.35 -12.88 -4.84
N GLY A 470 -16.50 -11.60 -5.17
CA GLY A 470 -17.29 -10.64 -4.37
C GLY A 470 -16.69 -10.29 -2.99
N ARG A 471 -15.54 -10.89 -2.63
CA ARG A 471 -14.82 -10.68 -1.37
C ARG A 471 -13.38 -10.19 -1.59
N SER A 472 -13.07 -9.73 -2.80
CA SER A 472 -11.84 -8.97 -3.08
C SER A 472 -12.11 -7.47 -2.92
N ARG A 473 -11.16 -6.72 -2.36
CA ARG A 473 -11.23 -5.26 -2.21
C ARG A 473 -9.89 -4.62 -2.55
N THR A 474 -9.93 -3.57 -3.36
CA THR A 474 -8.74 -2.82 -3.78
C THR A 474 -8.52 -1.60 -2.90
N LEU A 475 -7.34 -1.49 -2.30
CA LEU A 475 -6.86 -0.28 -1.63
C LEU A 475 -6.45 0.75 -2.69
N ARG A 476 -6.96 1.98 -2.56
CA ARG A 476 -6.82 3.04 -3.56
C ARG A 476 -5.80 4.10 -3.18
N VAL A 477 -5.57 4.33 -1.88
CA VAL A 477 -4.67 5.40 -1.43
C VAL A 477 -3.24 4.90 -1.31
N ASN A 478 -2.29 5.58 -1.97
CA ASN A 478 -0.87 5.28 -2.01
C ASN A 478 -0.09 6.25 -1.12
N TYR A 479 0.65 5.68 -0.16
CA TYR A 479 1.40 6.42 0.86
C TYR A 479 2.92 6.43 0.61
N ARG A 480 3.40 5.78 -0.47
CA ARG A 480 4.85 5.61 -0.74
C ARG A 480 5.30 6.23 -2.05
N THR A 481 4.45 6.21 -3.07
CA THR A 481 4.82 6.60 -4.42
C THR A 481 4.20 7.95 -4.73
N SER A 482 5.01 8.91 -5.21
CA SER A 482 4.49 10.21 -5.64
C SER A 482 3.52 10.06 -6.81
N HIS A 483 2.66 11.05 -7.00
CA HIS A 483 1.73 11.09 -8.11
C HIS A 483 2.43 10.90 -9.48
N GLN A 484 3.57 11.54 -9.69
CA GLN A 484 4.35 11.53 -10.93
C GLN A 484 4.95 10.15 -11.21
N ILE A 485 5.50 9.48 -10.20
CA ILE A 485 6.04 8.12 -10.36
C ILE A 485 4.89 7.14 -10.62
N ARG A 486 3.77 7.27 -9.90
CA ARG A 486 2.57 6.43 -10.10
C ARG A 486 2.05 6.56 -11.54
N MET A 487 1.83 7.77 -12.03
CA MET A 487 1.34 8.01 -13.39
C MET A 487 2.23 7.36 -14.45
N GLN A 488 3.55 7.42 -14.26
CA GLN A 488 4.49 6.79 -15.19
C GLN A 488 4.45 5.26 -15.09
N ALA A 489 4.32 4.71 -13.88
CA ALA A 489 4.19 3.26 -13.65
C ALA A 489 2.87 2.70 -14.21
N ASP A 490 1.77 3.45 -14.11
CA ASP A 490 0.45 3.06 -14.62
C ASP A 490 0.44 2.95 -16.15
N ARG A 491 1.39 3.57 -16.87
CA ARG A 491 1.58 3.37 -18.32
C ARG A 491 2.18 2.02 -18.69
N LEU A 492 2.85 1.33 -17.75
CA LEU A 492 3.52 0.05 -17.98
C LEU A 492 2.61 -1.16 -17.75
N LEU A 493 1.52 -0.97 -17.00
CA LEU A 493 0.57 -2.03 -16.66
C LEU A 493 -0.79 -1.72 -17.28
N GLY A 494 -1.55 -2.76 -17.61
CA GLY A 494 -2.94 -2.58 -18.01
C GLY A 494 -3.78 -1.94 -16.89
N PRO A 495 -4.84 -1.17 -17.23
CA PRO A 495 -5.71 -0.54 -16.24
C PRO A 495 -6.44 -1.57 -15.36
N GLU A 496 -6.61 -2.78 -15.87
CA GLU A 496 -7.26 -3.91 -15.21
C GLU A 496 -6.38 -5.16 -15.34
N VAL A 497 -6.28 -5.93 -14.24
CA VAL A 497 -5.61 -7.23 -14.23
C VAL A 497 -6.58 -8.27 -13.72
N SER A 498 -6.79 -9.34 -14.49
CA SER A 498 -7.65 -10.46 -14.11
C SER A 498 -6.85 -11.68 -13.67
N ASP A 499 -7.33 -12.39 -12.64
CA ASP A 499 -6.82 -13.71 -12.29
C ASP A 499 -7.50 -14.85 -13.10
N ALA A 500 -7.07 -16.09 -12.85
CA ALA A 500 -7.57 -17.27 -13.55
C ALA A 500 -9.04 -17.59 -13.23
N ASP A 501 -9.61 -16.98 -12.20
CA ASP A 501 -11.01 -17.16 -11.80
C ASP A 501 -11.91 -16.00 -12.30
N GLY A 502 -11.34 -15.05 -13.04
CA GLY A 502 -12.02 -13.88 -13.57
C GLY A 502 -12.22 -12.76 -12.54
N ASN A 503 -11.50 -12.75 -11.41
CA ASN A 503 -11.52 -11.59 -10.53
C ASN A 503 -10.62 -10.49 -11.11
N THR A 504 -11.20 -9.30 -11.28
CA THR A 504 -10.50 -8.13 -11.79
C THR A 504 -10.05 -7.21 -10.65
N ASP A 505 -8.77 -6.84 -10.65
CA ASP A 505 -8.25 -5.74 -9.85
C ASP A 505 -8.18 -4.48 -10.75
N ASP A 506 -9.01 -3.47 -10.45
CA ASP A 506 -8.97 -2.15 -11.11
C ASP A 506 -7.89 -1.27 -10.48
N ARG A 507 -7.01 -0.71 -11.32
CA ARG A 507 -5.87 0.11 -10.89
C ARG A 507 -6.05 1.60 -11.16
N ARG A 508 -7.08 2.00 -11.95
CA ARG A 508 -7.29 3.38 -12.41
C ARG A 508 -7.52 4.37 -11.27
N ASP A 509 -8.20 3.92 -10.22
CA ASP A 509 -8.65 4.76 -9.10
C ASP A 509 -7.59 4.90 -7.99
N THR A 510 -6.32 4.55 -8.25
CA THR A 510 -5.27 4.73 -7.25
C THR A 510 -4.92 6.21 -7.10
N VAL A 511 -4.88 6.76 -5.88
CA VAL A 511 -4.49 8.15 -5.61
C VAL A 511 -3.22 8.18 -4.75
N SER A 512 -2.24 9.01 -5.12
CA SER A 512 -1.04 9.25 -4.29
C SER A 512 -1.24 10.46 -3.40
N VAL A 513 -0.92 10.33 -2.12
CA VAL A 513 -1.13 11.42 -1.13
C VAL A 513 -0.10 12.54 -1.19
N PHE A 514 0.89 12.45 -2.09
CA PHE A 514 1.93 13.46 -2.23
C PHE A 514 2.49 13.55 -3.66
N ASN A 515 3.02 14.73 -3.98
CA ASN A 515 3.72 15.04 -5.22
C ASN A 515 5.25 14.89 -5.07
N GLY A 516 5.93 14.65 -6.19
CA GLY A 516 7.38 14.60 -6.28
C GLY A 516 7.85 15.09 -7.67
N PRO A 517 9.16 15.11 -7.92
CA PRO A 517 9.67 15.47 -9.24
C PRO A 517 9.21 14.44 -10.30
N PRO A 518 9.05 14.86 -11.57
CA PRO A 518 8.79 13.93 -12.66
C PRO A 518 9.96 12.92 -12.80
N PRO A 519 9.69 11.64 -13.13
CA PRO A 519 10.75 10.69 -13.40
C PRO A 519 11.64 11.15 -14.56
N LEU A 520 12.96 11.20 -14.33
CA LEU A 520 13.94 11.47 -15.37
C LEU A 520 14.22 10.18 -16.16
N ILE A 521 14.04 10.23 -17.48
CA ILE A 521 14.38 9.13 -18.38
C ILE A 521 15.50 9.62 -19.31
N GLN A 522 16.65 8.95 -19.25
CA GLN A 522 17.81 9.29 -20.08
C GLN A 522 18.26 8.06 -20.86
N VAL A 523 18.47 8.22 -22.16
CA VAL A 523 18.97 7.16 -23.05
C VAL A 523 20.46 7.39 -23.29
N LEU A 524 21.27 6.37 -23.03
CA LEU A 524 22.72 6.42 -23.12
C LEU A 524 23.21 5.37 -24.12
N LYS A 525 24.38 5.60 -24.74
CA LYS A 525 24.83 4.78 -25.87
C LYS A 525 25.46 3.47 -25.41
N THR A 526 26.00 3.44 -24.19
CA THR A 526 26.73 2.29 -23.65
C THR A 526 26.41 2.09 -22.16
N GLU A 527 26.56 0.85 -21.68
CA GLU A 527 26.47 0.50 -20.25
C GLU A 527 27.48 1.28 -19.40
N LYS A 528 28.64 1.61 -19.97
CA LYS A 528 29.67 2.43 -19.31
C LYS A 528 29.16 3.85 -19.05
N GLU A 529 28.59 4.51 -20.07
CA GLU A 529 27.98 5.84 -19.93
C GLU A 529 26.82 5.83 -18.93
N GLU A 530 26.02 4.76 -18.91
CA GLU A 530 24.94 4.56 -17.92
C GLU A 530 25.49 4.51 -16.49
N THR A 531 26.50 3.69 -16.27
CA THR A 531 27.14 3.54 -14.96
C THR A 531 27.73 4.85 -14.48
N GLU A 532 28.43 5.58 -15.36
CA GLU A 532 29.04 6.88 -15.04
C GLU A 532 27.97 7.93 -14.71
N THR A 533 26.89 7.99 -15.49
CA THR A 533 25.78 8.93 -15.27
C THR A 533 25.07 8.68 -13.93
N VAL A 534 24.73 7.41 -13.64
CA VAL A 534 24.09 7.04 -12.35
C VAL A 534 25.03 7.32 -11.18
N SER A 535 26.32 7.04 -11.33
CA SER A 535 27.32 7.29 -10.29
C SER A 535 27.45 8.78 -9.99
N ALA A 536 27.55 9.62 -11.02
CA ALA A 536 27.61 11.08 -10.86
C ALA A 536 26.35 11.62 -10.18
N TRP A 537 25.16 11.13 -10.57
CA TRP A 537 23.90 11.49 -9.94
C TRP A 537 23.82 11.11 -8.46
N LEU A 538 24.27 9.90 -8.09
CA LEU A 538 24.33 9.49 -6.68
C LEU A 538 25.30 10.34 -5.86
N LEU A 539 26.46 10.70 -6.43
CA LEU A 539 27.44 11.56 -5.76
C LEU A 539 26.90 12.97 -5.53
N ASP A 540 26.20 13.55 -6.50
CA ASP A 540 25.56 14.86 -6.37
C ASP A 540 24.51 14.86 -5.25
N LEU A 541 23.68 13.81 -5.16
CA LEU A 541 22.71 13.65 -4.07
C LEU A 541 23.37 13.57 -2.69
N LEU A 542 24.46 12.80 -2.56
CA LEU A 542 25.21 12.68 -1.30
C LEU A 542 25.83 14.02 -0.90
N HIS A 543 26.39 14.77 -1.85
CA HIS A 543 26.97 16.08 -1.59
C HIS A 543 25.90 17.08 -1.12
N ASN A 544 24.74 17.11 -1.76
CA ASN A 544 23.62 17.98 -1.37
C ASN A 544 23.04 17.61 0.01
N LEU A 545 22.95 16.32 0.35
CA LEU A 545 22.55 15.85 1.69
C LEU A 545 23.57 16.22 2.78
N MET A 546 24.88 16.14 2.49
CA MET A 546 25.93 16.55 3.41
C MET A 546 25.90 18.06 3.67
N VAL A 547 25.65 18.89 2.65
CA VAL A 547 25.54 20.36 2.81
C VAL A 547 24.34 20.72 3.70
N LEU A 548 23.20 20.03 3.55
CA LEU A 548 22.03 20.17 4.44
C LEU A 548 22.35 19.77 5.90
N CYS A 549 23.10 18.68 6.11
CA CYS A 549 23.54 18.25 7.44
C CYS A 549 24.58 19.21 8.07
N LEU A 550 25.53 19.72 7.28
CA LEU A 550 26.56 20.66 7.73
C LEU A 550 25.99 22.04 8.08
N CYS A 551 25.01 22.56 7.32
CA CYS A 551 24.28 23.77 7.70
C CYS A 551 23.53 23.62 9.03
N CYS A 552 22.98 22.43 9.32
CA CYS A 552 22.34 22.14 10.61
C CYS A 552 23.34 22.07 11.78
N SER A 553 24.58 21.62 11.53
CA SER A 553 25.64 21.57 12.56
C SER A 553 26.28 22.93 12.88
N ARG A 554 26.44 23.83 11.90
CA ARG A 554 26.98 25.19 12.14
C ARG A 554 26.04 26.11 12.92
N LEU A 555 24.74 25.82 12.93
CA LEU A 555 23.74 26.53 13.77
C LEU A 555 23.74 26.08 15.24
N ARG A 556 24.58 25.10 15.64
CA ARG A 556 24.74 24.69 17.06
C ARG A 556 26.00 25.25 17.74
N SER A 557 26.80 26.03 17.04
CA SER A 557 28.05 26.61 17.56
C SER A 557 28.13 28.13 17.32
N GLY A 558 27.00 28.82 17.47
CA GLY A 558 26.90 30.28 17.49
C GLY A 558 26.02 30.73 18.64
#